data_AF-A0A183KXN4-F1
#
_entry.id   AF-A0A183KXN4-F1
#
_cell.length_a   1.000
_cell.length_b   1.000
_cell.length_c   1.000
_cell.angle_alpha   90.00
_cell.angle_beta   90.00
_cell.angle_gamma   90.00
#
_symmetry.space_group_name_H-M   'P 1'
#
loop_
_entity.id
_entity.type
_entity.pdbx_description
1 polymer ?
#
loop_
_entity_poly.entity_id
_entity_poly.type
_entity_poly.pdbx_seq_one_letter_code
_entity_poly.pdbx_strand_id
1 'polypeptide(L)'
;MQSTVKEEDWINRATNEELLEAITEIQSHIPEESLENECYKSFLGKLDIETEFVKYMKVMPSLSRRASLVRKRSKSRSSAIDRFVTLTNEQKCLILQAQYEDLKNESEQTRISFEEALDLQKAISEELKARQEEILKNYNQFCRLVGNKNSSEGLQVVPAEKVLRFSDDYSKFLDTQSDKLRLKNSSIKSTLKKVEEQLRQKESGDVLGAVDFEQMKIDNTKCLAEIDEKNHNIQKMKITAARTLQILNGYKVTILFITDCMFH
;
A
#
# COMPACT_ATOMS: atom_id res chain seq x y z
N MET A 1 -43.05 -2.35 -17.08
CA MET A 1 -43.27 -1.33 -18.13
C MET A 1 -44.11 -0.15 -17.61
N GLN A 2 -43.82 0.38 -16.42
CA GLN A 2 -44.56 1.54 -15.85
C GLN A 2 -43.64 2.66 -15.33
N SER A 3 -42.32 2.55 -15.55
CA SER A 3 -41.35 3.58 -15.14
C SER A 3 -41.10 4.60 -16.26
N THR A 4 -41.11 4.18 -17.53
CA THR A 4 -40.73 5.03 -18.67
C THR A 4 -41.75 6.11 -19.03
N VAL A 5 -43.02 5.97 -18.61
CA VAL A 5 -44.09 6.92 -18.96
C VAL A 5 -44.06 8.17 -18.08
N LYS A 6 -43.40 8.14 -16.91
CA LYS A 6 -43.31 9.32 -16.03
C LYS A 6 -42.16 10.27 -16.39
N GLU A 7 -41.09 9.75 -16.99
CA GLU A 7 -39.89 10.54 -17.34
C GLU A 7 -40.10 11.38 -18.61
N GLU A 8 -40.72 10.80 -19.64
CA GLU A 8 -41.01 11.52 -20.92
C GLU A 8 -41.99 12.69 -20.72
N ASP A 9 -42.84 12.62 -19.70
CA ASP A 9 -43.90 13.57 -19.42
C ASP A 9 -43.39 14.86 -18.73
N TRP A 10 -42.24 14.78 -18.05
CA TRP A 10 -41.56 15.92 -17.43
C TRP A 10 -40.77 16.70 -18.49
N ILE A 11 -40.03 16.01 -19.36
CA ILE A 11 -39.22 16.62 -20.43
C ILE A 11 -40.07 17.53 -21.33
N ASN A 12 -41.29 17.10 -21.63
CA ASN A 12 -42.23 17.83 -22.49
C ASN A 12 -42.92 19.02 -21.78
N ARG A 13 -42.82 19.13 -20.44
CA ARG A 13 -43.43 20.20 -19.62
C ARG A 13 -42.40 21.13 -18.98
N ALA A 14 -41.13 20.74 -18.96
CA ALA A 14 -40.03 21.51 -18.40
C ALA A 14 -39.66 22.69 -19.30
N THR A 15 -39.30 23.81 -18.67
CA THR A 15 -38.74 24.98 -19.34
C THR A 15 -37.31 24.71 -19.80
N ASN A 16 -36.83 25.48 -20.79
CA ASN A 16 -35.45 25.34 -21.28
C ASN A 16 -34.40 25.57 -20.18
N GLU A 17 -34.73 26.34 -19.15
CA GLU A 17 -33.86 26.61 -18.00
C GLU A 17 -33.77 25.37 -17.08
N GLU A 18 -34.90 24.73 -16.76
CA GLU A 18 -34.95 23.47 -16.01
C GLU A 18 -34.26 22.31 -16.75
N LEU A 19 -34.38 22.28 -18.09
CA LEU A 19 -33.67 21.29 -18.91
C LEU A 19 -32.16 21.53 -18.92
N LEU A 20 -31.71 22.80 -18.97
CA LEU A 20 -30.30 23.14 -18.93
C LEU A 20 -29.69 22.81 -17.55
N GLU A 21 -30.43 23.07 -16.47
CA GLU A 21 -30.03 22.71 -15.12
C GLU A 21 -29.86 21.19 -14.97
N ALA A 22 -30.84 20.39 -15.42
CA ALA A 22 -30.76 18.93 -15.39
C ALA A 22 -29.61 18.38 -16.25
N ILE A 23 -29.34 18.96 -17.43
CA ILE A 23 -28.19 18.57 -18.26
C ILE A 23 -26.88 18.86 -17.55
N THR A 24 -26.78 20.02 -16.89
CA THR A 24 -25.57 20.43 -16.18
C THR A 24 -25.32 19.52 -14.96
N GLU A 25 -26.38 19.16 -14.25
CA GLU A 25 -26.35 18.22 -13.12
C GLU A 25 -25.88 16.83 -13.59
N ILE A 26 -26.50 16.27 -14.64
CA ILE A 26 -26.07 14.98 -15.22
C ILE A 26 -24.61 15.05 -15.66
N GLN A 27 -24.20 16.09 -16.37
CA GLN A 27 -22.82 16.27 -16.82
C GLN A 27 -21.82 16.33 -15.66
N SER A 28 -22.23 16.84 -14.50
CA SER A 28 -21.38 16.90 -13.31
C SER A 28 -21.11 15.52 -12.69
N HIS A 29 -22.02 14.56 -12.85
CA HIS A 29 -21.88 13.19 -12.32
C HIS A 29 -21.11 12.25 -13.23
N ILE A 30 -21.05 12.51 -14.54
CA ILE A 30 -20.36 11.66 -15.54
C ILE A 30 -18.91 11.30 -15.13
N PRO A 31 -18.06 12.24 -14.65
CA PRO A 31 -16.69 11.92 -14.27
C PRO A 31 -16.60 10.94 -13.09
N GLU A 32 -17.46 11.10 -12.08
CA GLU A 32 -17.49 10.25 -10.90
C GLU A 32 -17.94 8.83 -11.25
N GLU A 33 -19.03 8.71 -12.00
CA GLU A 33 -19.53 7.43 -12.50
C GLU A 33 -18.53 6.76 -13.46
N SER A 34 -17.82 7.54 -14.29
CA SER A 34 -16.78 7.03 -15.17
C SER A 34 -15.59 6.47 -14.38
N LEU A 35 -15.16 7.17 -13.34
CA LEU A 35 -14.08 6.73 -12.45
C LEU A 35 -14.49 5.46 -11.69
N GLU A 36 -15.69 5.44 -11.12
CA GLU A 36 -16.24 4.27 -10.43
C GLU A 36 -16.25 3.05 -11.38
N ASN A 37 -16.73 3.24 -12.61
CA ASN A 37 -16.73 2.20 -13.64
C ASN A 37 -15.32 1.73 -14.03
N GLU A 38 -14.35 2.62 -14.09
CA GLU A 38 -12.95 2.27 -14.35
C GLU A 38 -12.34 1.45 -13.22
N CYS A 39 -12.59 1.83 -11.96
CA CYS A 39 -12.17 1.06 -10.78
C CYS A 39 -12.72 -0.37 -10.81
N TYR A 40 -14.00 -0.54 -11.15
CA TYR A 40 -14.59 -1.88 -11.28
C TYR A 40 -14.02 -2.67 -12.45
N LYS A 41 -13.79 -2.04 -13.61
CA LYS A 41 -13.14 -2.71 -14.74
C LYS A 41 -11.73 -3.17 -14.40
N SER A 42 -10.94 -2.32 -13.75
CA SER A 42 -9.59 -2.65 -13.25
C SER A 42 -9.65 -3.83 -12.27
N PHE A 43 -10.57 -3.80 -11.31
CA PHE A 43 -10.75 -4.89 -10.34
C PHE A 43 -11.16 -6.21 -11.00
N LEU A 44 -12.11 -6.18 -11.94
CA LEU A 44 -12.52 -7.37 -12.71
C LEU A 44 -11.36 -7.92 -13.56
N GLY A 45 -10.56 -7.04 -14.16
CA GLY A 45 -9.36 -7.43 -14.91
C GLY A 45 -8.32 -8.14 -14.03
N LYS A 46 -8.11 -7.65 -12.80
CA LYS A 46 -7.22 -8.29 -11.80
C LYS A 46 -7.72 -9.68 -11.35
N LEU A 47 -9.03 -9.93 -11.41
CA LEU A 47 -9.64 -11.21 -11.03
C LEU A 47 -9.67 -12.25 -12.17
N ASP A 48 -9.19 -11.93 -13.37
CA ASP A 48 -9.18 -12.81 -14.55
C ASP A 48 -10.56 -13.43 -14.86
N ILE A 49 -11.66 -12.73 -14.54
CA ILE A 49 -13.03 -13.22 -14.77
C ILE A 49 -13.35 -13.31 -16.27
N GLU A 50 -12.57 -12.61 -17.12
CA GLU A 50 -12.67 -12.68 -18.57
C GLU A 50 -12.42 -14.11 -19.08
N THR A 51 -11.56 -14.91 -18.44
CA THR A 51 -11.35 -16.31 -18.84
C THR A 51 -12.46 -17.24 -18.37
N GLU A 52 -13.02 -17.06 -17.16
CA GLU A 52 -14.12 -17.90 -16.66
C GLU A 52 -15.46 -17.56 -17.35
N PHE A 53 -15.82 -16.29 -17.51
CA PHE A 53 -17.10 -15.89 -18.10
C PHE A 53 -17.20 -16.28 -19.58
N VAL A 54 -16.11 -16.10 -20.35
CA VAL A 54 -16.02 -16.55 -21.74
C VAL A 54 -16.04 -18.08 -21.86
N LYS A 55 -15.45 -18.79 -20.88
CA LYS A 55 -15.50 -20.25 -20.81
C LYS A 55 -16.90 -20.77 -20.47
N TYR A 56 -17.63 -20.10 -19.58
CA TYR A 56 -19.03 -20.42 -19.26
C TYR A 56 -19.99 -20.11 -20.42
N MET A 57 -19.80 -19.00 -21.16
CA MET A 57 -20.60 -18.72 -22.36
C MET A 57 -20.35 -19.70 -23.51
N LYS A 58 -19.11 -20.19 -23.68
CA LYS A 58 -18.79 -21.22 -24.69
C LYS A 58 -19.42 -22.59 -24.43
N VAL A 59 -19.85 -22.86 -23.20
CA VAL A 59 -20.43 -24.15 -22.78
C VAL A 59 -21.95 -24.17 -22.89
N MET A 60 -22.61 -23.04 -23.15
CA MET A 60 -24.06 -23.02 -23.45
C MET A 60 -24.30 -23.48 -24.90
N PRO A 61 -24.98 -24.62 -25.14
CA PRO A 61 -25.40 -24.98 -26.48
C PRO A 61 -26.36 -23.92 -27.01
N SER A 62 -26.10 -23.43 -28.22
CA SER A 62 -26.99 -22.53 -28.91
C SER A 62 -28.40 -23.14 -28.99
N LEU A 63 -29.34 -22.59 -28.24
CA LEU A 63 -30.77 -22.90 -28.36
C LEU A 63 -31.30 -22.24 -29.63
N SER A 64 -30.93 -22.81 -30.76
CA SER A 64 -31.51 -22.51 -32.06
C SER A 64 -31.44 -23.73 -32.95
N ARG A 65 -32.48 -24.57 -32.81
CA ARG A 65 -33.27 -25.21 -33.88
C ARG A 65 -34.00 -26.44 -33.35
N ARG A 66 -35.31 -26.29 -33.10
CA ARG A 66 -36.35 -27.18 -33.62
C ARG A 66 -37.73 -26.67 -33.22
N ALA A 67 -38.35 -25.97 -34.16
CA ALA A 67 -39.79 -25.86 -34.21
C ALA A 67 -40.36 -27.23 -34.61
N SER A 68 -41.10 -27.88 -33.70
CA SER A 68 -42.17 -28.81 -34.06
C SER A 68 -42.95 -29.25 -32.79
N LEU A 69 -44.16 -28.71 -32.67
CA LEU A 69 -45.39 -29.41 -32.27
C LEU A 69 -45.42 -30.11 -30.89
N VAL A 70 -45.82 -29.40 -29.81
CA VAL A 70 -46.74 -29.93 -28.77
C VAL A 70 -47.51 -28.76 -28.12
N ARG A 71 -48.84 -28.91 -28.00
CA ARG A 71 -49.79 -27.95 -27.43
C ARG A 71 -49.73 -27.87 -25.89
N LYS A 72 -49.83 -26.63 -25.40
CA LYS A 72 -50.46 -26.12 -24.16
C LYS A 72 -50.10 -26.79 -22.80
N ARG A 73 -49.29 -26.08 -22.01
CA ARG A 73 -49.64 -25.70 -20.62
C ARG A 73 -48.86 -24.44 -20.24
N SER A 74 -49.57 -23.37 -19.90
CA SER A 74 -48.98 -22.17 -19.33
C SER A 74 -48.46 -22.49 -17.93
N LYS A 75 -47.15 -22.31 -17.73
CA LYS A 75 -46.59 -22.12 -16.40
C LYS A 75 -45.36 -21.23 -16.54
N SER A 76 -45.49 -20.04 -15.97
CA SER A 76 -44.46 -19.02 -15.79
C SER A 76 -43.04 -19.59 -15.74
N ARG A 77 -42.22 -19.23 -16.73
CA ARG A 77 -40.75 -19.40 -16.69
C ARG A 77 -40.02 -18.11 -17.08
N SER A 78 -40.64 -16.96 -16.89
CA SER A 78 -40.05 -15.64 -17.16
C SER A 78 -39.46 -15.00 -15.89
N SER A 79 -38.74 -15.77 -15.08
CA SER A 79 -38.13 -15.28 -13.83
C SER A 79 -36.69 -15.79 -13.60
N ALA A 80 -36.07 -16.43 -14.60
CA ALA A 80 -34.77 -17.09 -14.40
C ALA A 80 -33.60 -16.49 -15.20
N ILE A 81 -33.85 -15.45 -16.02
CA ILE A 81 -32.81 -14.82 -16.85
C ILE A 81 -32.33 -13.47 -16.29
N ASP A 82 -32.97 -12.93 -15.24
CA ASP A 82 -32.73 -11.56 -14.79
C ASP A 82 -32.47 -11.44 -13.28
N ARG A 83 -31.66 -12.36 -12.74
CA ARG A 83 -30.94 -12.11 -11.47
C ARG A 83 -29.53 -11.66 -11.83
N PHE A 84 -29.39 -10.42 -12.29
CA PHE A 84 -28.11 -9.74 -12.13
C PHE A 84 -27.82 -9.72 -10.62
N VAL A 85 -26.80 -10.47 -10.19
CA VAL A 85 -26.25 -10.33 -8.85
C VAL A 85 -25.53 -8.98 -8.85
N THR A 86 -26.21 -7.95 -8.37
CA THR A 86 -25.62 -6.63 -8.19
C THR A 86 -24.74 -6.66 -6.94
N LEU A 87 -23.59 -5.98 -7.00
CA LEU A 87 -22.74 -5.79 -5.83
C LEU A 87 -23.50 -4.99 -4.78
N THR A 88 -23.36 -5.38 -3.51
CA THR A 88 -23.85 -4.56 -2.40
C THR A 88 -23.04 -3.26 -2.32
N ASN A 89 -23.63 -2.20 -1.75
CA ASN A 89 -22.90 -0.93 -1.56
C ASN A 89 -21.63 -1.12 -0.73
N GLU A 90 -21.63 -2.06 0.23
CA GLU A 90 -20.44 -2.43 0.99
C GLU A 90 -19.35 -3.04 0.11
N GLN A 91 -19.70 -3.98 -0.77
CA GLN A 91 -18.76 -4.59 -1.72
C GLN A 91 -18.18 -3.56 -2.69
N LYS A 92 -19.01 -2.61 -3.17
CA LYS A 92 -18.57 -1.49 -3.99
C LYS A 92 -17.53 -0.62 -3.27
N CYS A 93 -17.81 -0.21 -2.03
CA CYS A 93 -16.87 0.56 -1.22
C CYS A 93 -15.55 -0.17 -0.98
N LEU A 94 -15.59 -1.49 -0.73
CA LEU A 94 -14.38 -2.30 -0.55
C LEU A 94 -13.52 -2.33 -1.82
N ILE A 95 -14.14 -2.45 -3.00
CA ILE A 95 -13.41 -2.45 -4.28
C ILE A 95 -12.78 -1.08 -4.52
N LEU A 96 -13.53 0.01 -4.30
CA LEU A 96 -13.02 1.37 -4.45
C LEU A 96 -11.86 1.65 -3.48
N GLN A 97 -11.97 1.20 -2.22
CA GLN A 97 -10.91 1.34 -1.24
C GLN A 97 -9.65 0.57 -1.67
N ALA A 98 -9.80 -0.67 -2.13
CA ALA A 98 -8.66 -1.45 -2.63
C ALA A 98 -7.98 -0.79 -3.84
N GLN A 99 -8.76 -0.27 -4.80
CA GLN A 99 -8.20 0.47 -5.94
C GLN A 99 -7.52 1.77 -5.52
N TYR A 100 -8.08 2.48 -4.54
CA TYR A 100 -7.45 3.68 -3.97
C TYR A 100 -6.10 3.35 -3.32
N GLU A 101 -6.03 2.28 -2.52
CA GLU A 101 -4.79 1.82 -1.89
C GLU A 101 -3.75 1.41 -2.94
N ASP A 102 -4.16 0.71 -3.99
CA ASP A 102 -3.29 0.33 -5.12
C ASP A 102 -2.73 1.56 -5.85
N LEU A 103 -3.58 2.51 -6.24
CA LEU A 103 -3.17 3.75 -6.91
C LEU A 103 -2.27 4.60 -6.02
N LYS A 104 -2.55 4.63 -4.72
CA LYS A 104 -1.71 5.32 -3.74
C LYS A 104 -0.32 4.68 -3.66
N ASN A 105 -0.26 3.35 -3.58
CA ASN A 105 1.01 2.62 -3.56
C ASN A 105 1.80 2.80 -4.87
N GLU A 106 1.12 2.77 -6.03
CA GLU A 106 1.74 3.03 -7.33
C GLU A 106 2.28 4.46 -7.44
N SER A 107 1.52 5.44 -6.96
CA SER A 107 1.94 6.84 -6.90
C SER A 107 3.19 7.01 -6.02
N GLU A 108 3.20 6.39 -4.83
CA GLU A 108 4.36 6.41 -3.94
C GLU A 108 5.57 5.69 -4.55
N GLN A 109 5.38 4.54 -5.19
CA GLN A 109 6.46 3.81 -5.85
C GLN A 109 7.06 4.63 -7.01
N THR A 110 6.20 5.32 -7.76
CA THR A 110 6.59 6.22 -8.84
C THR A 110 7.37 7.42 -8.28
N ARG A 111 6.89 8.02 -7.18
CA ARG A 111 7.59 9.11 -6.48
C ARG A 111 8.99 8.68 -6.03
N ILE A 112 9.11 7.52 -5.38
CA ILE A 112 10.39 6.97 -4.94
C ILE A 112 11.33 6.75 -6.13
N SER A 113 10.84 6.14 -7.22
CA SER A 113 11.65 5.93 -8.43
C SER A 113 12.14 7.25 -9.04
N PHE A 114 11.30 8.29 -9.05
CA PHE A 114 11.70 9.61 -9.50
C PHE A 114 12.73 10.27 -8.59
N GLU A 115 12.59 10.14 -7.27
CA GLU A 115 13.57 10.64 -6.30
C GLU A 115 14.93 9.97 -6.48
N GLU A 116 14.96 8.64 -6.60
CA GLU A 116 16.18 7.88 -6.89
C GLU A 116 16.83 8.33 -8.21
N ALA A 117 16.03 8.49 -9.27
CA ALA A 117 16.52 8.98 -10.56
C ALA A 117 17.05 10.42 -10.46
N LEU A 118 16.36 11.29 -9.74
CA LEU A 118 16.77 12.68 -9.53
C LEU A 118 18.11 12.76 -8.78
N ASP A 119 18.27 11.96 -7.73
CA ASP A 119 19.49 11.92 -6.95
C ASP A 119 20.67 11.33 -7.73
N LEU A 120 20.42 10.32 -8.57
CA LEU A 120 21.41 9.83 -9.53
C LEU A 120 21.83 10.93 -10.51
N GLN A 121 20.87 11.66 -11.09
CA GLN A 121 21.17 12.74 -12.03
C GLN A 121 21.95 13.89 -11.37
N LYS A 122 21.62 14.24 -10.12
CA LYS A 122 22.40 15.22 -9.34
C LYS A 122 23.83 14.74 -9.12
N ALA A 123 24.03 13.48 -8.73
CA ALA A 123 25.36 12.91 -8.52
C ALA A 123 26.19 12.92 -9.82
N ILE A 124 25.59 12.55 -10.95
CA ILE A 124 26.24 12.64 -12.28
C ILE A 124 26.58 14.09 -12.61
N SER A 125 25.66 15.04 -12.38
CA SER A 125 25.90 16.46 -12.64
C SER A 125 27.08 17.01 -11.82
N GLU A 126 27.19 16.61 -10.55
CA GLU A 126 28.30 17.01 -9.69
C GLU A 126 29.64 16.40 -10.14
N GLU A 127 29.66 15.13 -10.53
CA GLU A 127 30.85 14.47 -11.10
C GLU A 127 31.31 15.16 -12.38
N LEU A 128 30.39 15.44 -13.31
CA LEU A 128 30.70 16.10 -14.57
C LEU A 128 31.27 17.51 -14.35
N LYS A 129 30.72 18.27 -13.40
CA LYS A 129 31.27 19.59 -13.02
C LYS A 129 32.68 19.48 -12.45
N ALA A 130 32.91 18.54 -11.53
CA ALA A 130 34.23 18.32 -10.96
C ALA A 130 35.26 17.93 -12.03
N ARG A 131 34.86 17.03 -12.95
CA ARG A 131 35.69 16.59 -14.07
C ARG A 131 35.98 17.71 -15.06
N GLN A 132 34.99 18.54 -15.37
CA GLN A 132 35.18 19.72 -16.22
C GLN A 132 36.19 20.69 -15.60
N GLU A 133 36.08 20.96 -14.29
CA GLU A 133 37.02 21.83 -13.58
C GLU A 133 38.44 21.25 -13.58
N GLU A 134 38.59 19.94 -13.41
CA GLU A 134 39.87 19.24 -13.49
C GLU A 134 40.50 19.35 -14.89
N ILE A 135 39.72 19.08 -15.95
CA ILE A 135 40.18 19.22 -17.34
C ILE A 135 40.64 20.65 -17.61
N LEU A 136 39.87 21.66 -17.17
CA LEU A 136 40.23 23.06 -17.38
C LEU A 136 41.52 23.44 -16.62
N LYS A 137 41.68 22.96 -15.37
CA LYS A 137 42.93 23.15 -14.61
C LYS A 137 44.12 22.51 -15.31
N ASN A 138 43.96 21.27 -15.78
CA ASN A 138 45.01 20.54 -16.50
C ASN A 138 45.37 21.21 -17.82
N TYR A 139 44.38 21.67 -18.59
CA TYR A 139 44.58 22.43 -19.82
C TYR A 139 45.34 23.73 -19.56
N ASN A 140 44.90 24.53 -18.58
CA ASN A 140 45.58 25.79 -18.23
C ASN A 140 47.02 25.55 -17.77
N GLN A 141 47.26 24.49 -16.98
CA GLN A 141 48.58 24.11 -16.55
C GLN A 141 49.47 23.68 -17.73
N PHE A 142 48.92 22.91 -18.67
CA PHE A 142 49.60 22.54 -19.91
C PHE A 142 49.97 23.78 -20.74
N CYS A 143 49.02 24.67 -21.01
CA CYS A 143 49.28 25.93 -21.71
C CYS A 143 50.33 26.80 -21.00
N ARG A 144 50.38 26.77 -19.66
CA ARG A 144 51.37 27.53 -18.88
C ARG A 144 52.78 26.95 -18.98
N LEU A 145 52.91 25.62 -18.90
CA LEU A 145 54.21 24.94 -18.82
C LEU A 145 54.80 24.63 -20.21
N VAL A 146 53.94 24.26 -21.15
CA VAL A 146 54.30 23.79 -22.49
C VAL A 146 54.06 24.88 -23.54
N GLY A 147 53.01 25.70 -23.37
CA GLY A 147 52.69 26.79 -24.28
C GLY A 147 53.82 27.82 -24.39
N ASN A 148 54.03 28.32 -25.60
CA ASN A 148 55.05 29.32 -25.90
C ASN A 148 54.33 30.67 -26.11
N LYS A 149 54.45 31.58 -25.14
CA LYS A 149 53.79 32.90 -25.22
C LYS A 149 54.40 33.84 -26.26
N ASN A 150 55.55 33.46 -26.84
CA ASN A 150 56.36 34.32 -27.71
C ASN A 150 56.30 33.90 -29.19
N SER A 151 55.46 32.94 -29.57
CA SER A 151 55.28 32.57 -30.98
C SER A 151 54.38 33.58 -31.69
N SER A 152 54.99 34.47 -32.47
CA SER A 152 54.31 35.25 -33.51
C SER A 152 53.68 34.31 -34.54
N GLU A 153 52.56 34.72 -35.15
CA GLU A 153 51.79 34.03 -36.20
C GLU A 153 52.67 33.14 -37.12
N GLY A 154 52.82 31.87 -36.74
CA GLY A 154 53.80 30.96 -37.32
C GLY A 154 53.89 29.67 -36.51
N LEU A 155 54.45 28.62 -37.11
CA LEU A 155 54.51 27.26 -36.55
C LEU A 155 55.14 27.27 -35.16
N GLN A 156 54.33 26.93 -34.15
CA GLN A 156 54.76 26.89 -32.75
C GLN A 156 55.67 25.68 -32.53
N VAL A 157 56.98 25.91 -32.51
CA VAL A 157 57.96 24.86 -32.18
C VAL A 157 58.09 24.78 -30.65
N VAL A 158 57.56 23.71 -30.06
CA VAL A 158 57.66 23.41 -28.63
C VAL A 158 58.81 22.42 -28.41
N PRO A 159 59.75 22.69 -27.47
CA PRO A 159 60.77 21.72 -27.10
C PRO A 159 60.15 20.43 -26.56
N ALA A 160 60.54 19.27 -27.11
CA ALA A 160 60.02 17.96 -26.70
C ALA A 160 60.22 17.69 -25.20
N GLU A 161 61.31 18.18 -24.61
CA GLU A 161 61.60 18.06 -23.18
C GLU A 161 60.49 18.66 -22.29
N LYS A 162 59.87 19.77 -22.70
CA LYS A 162 58.77 20.39 -21.92
C LYS A 162 57.52 19.50 -21.92
N VAL A 163 57.23 18.87 -23.05
CA VAL A 163 56.09 17.95 -23.19
C VAL A 163 56.33 16.69 -22.37
N LEU A 164 57.54 16.11 -22.46
CA LEU A 164 57.95 14.95 -21.67
C LEU A 164 57.85 15.22 -20.17
N ARG A 165 58.41 16.35 -19.69
CA ARG A 165 58.35 16.71 -18.27
C ARG A 165 56.93 16.91 -17.78
N PHE A 166 56.06 17.56 -18.57
CA PHE A 166 54.65 17.67 -18.22
C PHE A 166 53.97 16.30 -18.14
N SER A 167 54.26 15.40 -19.08
CA SER A 167 53.70 14.04 -19.09
C SER A 167 54.11 13.24 -17.85
N ASP A 168 55.38 13.34 -17.43
CA ASP A 168 55.88 12.67 -16.23
C ASP A 168 55.24 13.23 -14.96
N ASP A 169 55.14 14.56 -14.85
CA ASP A 169 54.50 15.22 -13.72
C ASP A 169 53.00 14.89 -13.65
N TYR A 170 52.32 14.82 -14.81
CA TYR A 170 50.92 14.43 -14.90
C TYR A 170 50.70 12.97 -14.51
N SER A 171 51.60 12.07 -14.91
CA SER A 171 51.55 10.65 -14.52
C SER A 171 51.67 10.49 -13.00
N LYS A 172 52.61 11.19 -12.36
CA LYS A 172 52.74 11.20 -10.88
C LYS A 172 51.50 11.77 -10.18
N PHE A 173 50.87 12.78 -10.76
CA PHE A 173 49.61 13.33 -10.25
C PHE A 173 48.50 12.28 -10.30
N LEU A 174 48.35 11.55 -11.42
CA LEU A 174 47.38 10.48 -11.56
C LEU A 174 47.62 9.34 -10.55
N ASP A 175 48.88 8.95 -10.33
CA ASP A 175 49.24 7.95 -9.32
C ASP A 175 48.81 8.39 -7.91
N THR A 176 49.09 9.65 -7.55
CA THR A 176 48.69 10.23 -6.26
C THR A 176 47.16 10.23 -6.09
N GLN A 177 46.43 10.58 -7.16
CA GLN A 177 44.96 10.56 -7.15
C GLN A 177 44.41 9.13 -7.04
N SER A 178 45.03 8.17 -7.71
CA SER A 178 44.70 6.74 -7.62
C SER A 178 44.86 6.22 -6.19
N ASP A 179 45.99 6.51 -5.53
CA ASP A 179 46.21 6.11 -4.13
C ASP A 179 45.20 6.75 -3.18
N LYS A 180 44.86 8.04 -3.40
CA LYS A 180 43.84 8.74 -2.62
C LYS A 180 42.46 8.08 -2.77
N LEU A 181 42.07 7.73 -3.99
CA LEU A 181 40.81 7.03 -4.26
C LEU A 181 40.81 5.63 -3.65
N ARG A 182 41.92 4.90 -3.72
CA ARG A 182 42.07 3.58 -3.09
C ARG A 182 41.87 3.66 -1.57
N LEU A 183 42.47 4.65 -0.91
CA LEU A 183 42.32 4.86 0.53
C LEU A 183 40.87 5.22 0.90
N LYS A 184 40.24 6.13 0.14
CA LYS A 184 38.81 6.47 0.33
C LYS A 184 37.91 5.24 0.15
N ASN A 185 38.14 4.43 -0.89
CA ASN A 185 37.38 3.21 -1.15
C ASN A 185 37.52 2.22 0.01
N SER A 186 38.74 2.01 0.50
CA SER A 186 38.98 1.16 1.68
C SER A 186 38.27 1.69 2.93
N SER A 187 38.26 3.00 3.15
CA SER A 187 37.56 3.64 4.26
C SER A 187 36.05 3.42 4.16
N ILE A 188 35.45 3.70 3.00
CA ILE A 188 34.02 3.52 2.74
C ILE A 188 33.61 2.05 2.92
N LYS A 189 34.40 1.10 2.42
CA LYS A 189 34.15 -0.33 2.63
C LYS A 189 34.16 -0.70 4.12
N SER A 190 35.08 -0.12 4.89
CA SER A 190 35.16 -0.36 6.33
C SER A 190 33.95 0.23 7.07
N THR A 191 33.45 1.39 6.65
CA THR A 191 32.24 2.00 7.25
C THR A 191 30.99 1.25 6.85
N LEU A 192 30.87 0.82 5.59
CA LEU A 192 29.78 -0.02 5.11
C LEU A 192 29.65 -1.28 5.98
N LYS A 193 30.75 -2.03 6.13
CA LYS A 193 30.79 -3.24 6.95
C LYS A 193 30.37 -2.99 8.40
N LYS A 194 30.75 -1.83 8.98
CA LYS A 194 30.34 -1.45 10.35
C LYS A 194 28.84 -1.16 10.42
N VAL A 195 28.28 -0.47 9.44
CA VAL A 195 26.84 -0.15 9.41
C VAL A 195 26.01 -1.41 9.18
N GLU A 196 26.42 -2.28 8.26
CA GLU A 196 25.79 -3.59 8.04
C GLU A 196 25.79 -4.44 9.32
N GLU A 197 26.90 -4.46 10.06
CA GLU A 197 27.00 -5.13 11.34
C GLU A 197 26.02 -4.56 12.37
N GLN A 198 25.94 -3.22 12.48
CA GLN A 198 25.01 -2.55 13.38
C GLN A 198 23.55 -2.84 13.02
N LEU A 199 23.24 -2.86 11.72
CA LEU A 199 21.90 -3.18 11.24
C LEU A 199 21.53 -4.62 11.62
N ARG A 200 22.42 -5.58 11.37
CA ARG A 200 22.20 -6.99 11.72
C ARG A 200 21.99 -7.18 13.22
N GLN A 201 22.75 -6.47 14.05
CA GLN A 201 22.57 -6.48 15.51
C GLN A 201 21.21 -5.90 15.92
N LYS A 202 20.81 -4.80 15.30
CA LYS A 202 19.51 -4.16 15.57
C LYS A 202 18.34 -5.05 15.14
N GLU A 203 18.39 -5.62 13.95
CA GLU A 203 17.39 -6.57 13.44
C GLU A 203 17.28 -7.80 14.34
N SER A 204 18.41 -8.36 14.78
CA SER A 204 18.42 -9.50 15.71
C SER A 204 17.82 -9.14 17.08
N GLY A 205 18.02 -7.90 17.55
CA GLY A 205 17.41 -7.39 18.77
C GLY A 205 15.90 -7.12 18.63
N ASP A 206 15.43 -6.71 17.45
CA ASP A 206 14.02 -6.43 17.19
C ASP A 206 13.19 -7.71 17.02
N VAL A 207 13.79 -8.76 16.43
CA VAL A 207 13.19 -10.10 16.36
C VAL A 207 13.01 -10.72 17.75
N LEU A 208 13.94 -10.49 18.68
CA LEU A 208 13.75 -10.84 20.09
C LEU A 208 12.56 -10.08 20.70
N GLY A 209 12.45 -8.77 20.43
CA GLY A 209 11.32 -7.95 20.88
C GLY A 209 9.96 -8.42 20.40
N ALA A 210 9.84 -8.91 19.16
CA ALA A 210 8.59 -9.45 18.63
C ALA A 210 8.17 -10.76 19.31
N VAL A 211 9.12 -11.68 19.55
CA VAL A 211 8.86 -12.94 20.26
C VAL A 211 8.48 -12.67 21.72
N ASP A 212 9.18 -11.75 22.38
CA ASP A 212 8.89 -11.34 23.75
C ASP A 212 7.50 -10.71 23.87
N PHE A 213 7.09 -9.92 22.87
CA PHE A 213 5.77 -9.30 22.84
C PHE A 213 4.65 -10.33 22.64
N GLU A 214 4.85 -11.31 21.77
CA GLU A 214 3.90 -12.42 21.62
C GLU A 214 3.83 -13.30 22.88
N GLN A 215 4.96 -13.58 23.53
CA GLN A 215 4.96 -14.29 24.80
C GLN A 215 4.19 -13.53 25.88
N MET A 216 4.36 -12.21 25.96
CA MET A 216 3.60 -11.36 26.89
C MET A 216 2.09 -11.39 26.60
N LYS A 217 1.67 -11.43 25.33
CA LYS A 217 0.24 -11.59 24.98
C LYS A 217 -0.30 -12.95 25.43
N ILE A 218 0.46 -14.02 25.25
CA ILE A 218 0.08 -15.37 25.70
C ILE A 218 -0.10 -15.37 27.22
N ASP A 219 0.87 -14.82 27.96
CA ASP A 219 0.85 -14.77 29.41
C ASP A 219 -0.30 -13.90 29.94
N ASN A 220 -0.55 -12.75 29.31
CA ASN A 220 -1.70 -11.90 29.64
C ASN A 220 -3.03 -12.63 29.41
N THR A 221 -3.19 -13.28 28.25
CA THR A 221 -4.38 -14.09 27.94
C THR A 221 -4.60 -15.19 28.97
N LYS A 222 -3.52 -15.87 29.39
CA LYS A 222 -3.57 -16.91 30.43
C LYS A 222 -3.98 -16.34 31.80
N CYS A 223 -3.39 -15.22 32.20
CA CYS A 223 -3.75 -14.53 33.45
C CYS A 223 -5.23 -14.09 33.45
N LEU A 224 -5.73 -13.56 32.34
CA LEU A 224 -7.15 -13.19 32.22
C LEU A 224 -8.07 -14.41 32.39
N ALA A 225 -7.74 -15.53 31.76
CA ALA A 225 -8.50 -16.77 31.94
C ALA A 225 -8.51 -17.26 33.41
N GLU A 226 -7.36 -17.20 34.10
CA GLU A 226 -7.28 -17.56 35.53
C GLU A 226 -8.10 -16.60 36.42
N ILE A 227 -8.10 -15.29 36.10
CA ILE A 227 -8.91 -14.29 36.80
C ILE A 227 -10.40 -14.61 36.63
N ASP A 228 -10.84 -14.93 35.41
CA ASP A 228 -12.24 -15.27 35.13
C ASP A 228 -12.67 -16.55 35.85
N GLU A 229 -11.82 -17.57 35.89
CA GLU A 229 -12.08 -18.79 36.65
C GLU A 229 -12.25 -18.50 38.16
N LYS A 230 -11.34 -17.70 38.73
CA LYS A 230 -11.42 -17.30 40.14
C LYS A 230 -12.67 -16.48 40.43
N ASN A 231 -13.05 -15.57 39.53
CA ASN A 231 -14.28 -14.80 39.65
C ASN A 231 -15.52 -15.70 39.64
N HIS A 232 -15.56 -16.70 38.76
CA HIS A 232 -16.65 -17.67 38.73
C HIS A 232 -16.73 -18.48 40.03
N ASN A 233 -15.59 -18.93 40.56
CA ASN A 233 -15.52 -19.64 41.83
C ASN A 233 -16.02 -18.77 43.00
N ILE A 234 -15.61 -17.49 43.05
CA ILE A 234 -16.09 -16.53 44.05
C ILE A 234 -17.61 -16.35 43.95
N GLN A 235 -18.17 -16.22 42.74
CA GLN A 235 -19.63 -16.13 42.55
C GLN A 235 -20.35 -17.37 43.07
N LYS A 236 -19.85 -18.56 42.77
CA LYS A 236 -20.42 -19.83 43.26
C LYS A 236 -20.40 -19.91 44.79
N MET A 237 -19.29 -19.52 45.41
CA MET A 237 -19.17 -19.46 46.87
C MET A 237 -20.12 -18.41 47.48
N LYS A 238 -20.25 -17.23 46.88
CA LYS A 238 -21.20 -16.19 47.32
C LYS A 238 -22.64 -16.70 47.31
N ILE A 239 -23.07 -17.38 46.24
CA ILE A 239 -24.42 -17.98 46.16
C ILE A 239 -24.60 -19.03 47.26
N THR A 240 -23.60 -19.88 47.48
CA THR A 240 -23.64 -20.92 48.52
C THR A 240 -23.76 -20.30 49.91
N ALA A 241 -22.94 -19.30 50.22
CA ALA A 241 -23.00 -18.58 51.49
C ALA A 241 -24.36 -17.90 51.71
N ALA A 242 -24.92 -17.25 50.67
CA ALA A 242 -26.24 -16.64 50.74
C ALA A 242 -27.34 -17.66 51.04
N ARG A 243 -27.31 -18.85 50.40
CA ARG A 243 -28.26 -19.94 50.69
C ARG A 243 -28.13 -20.44 52.13
N THR A 244 -26.91 -20.66 52.62
CA THR A 244 -26.67 -21.08 54.01
C THR A 244 -27.19 -20.05 55.00
N LEU A 245 -27.00 -18.75 54.75
CA LEU A 245 -27.54 -17.67 55.58
C LEU A 245 -29.07 -17.64 55.57
N GLN A 246 -29.72 -17.86 54.43
CA GLN A 246 -31.18 -17.96 54.35
C GLN A 246 -31.72 -19.11 55.21
N ILE A 247 -31.11 -20.30 55.11
CA ILE A 247 -31.47 -21.47 55.91
C ILE A 247 -31.27 -21.18 57.40
N LEU A 248 -30.11 -20.62 57.79
CA LEU A 248 -29.79 -20.29 59.18
C LEU A 248 -30.78 -19.26 59.77
N ASN A 249 -31.10 -18.22 59.00
CA ASN A 249 -32.12 -17.24 59.41
C ASN A 249 -33.50 -17.88 59.56
N GLY A 250 -33.85 -18.83 58.69
CA GLY A 250 -35.06 -19.64 58.83
C GLY A 250 -35.12 -20.37 60.17
N TYR A 251 -34.07 -21.12 60.51
CA TYR A 251 -33.98 -21.80 61.82
C TYR A 251 -34.05 -20.82 62.99
N LYS A 252 -33.38 -19.67 62.91
CA LYS A 252 -33.43 -18.63 63.95
C LYS A 252 -34.86 -18.14 64.21
N VAL A 253 -35.64 -17.89 63.16
CA VAL A 253 -37.05 -17.47 63.28
C VAL A 253 -37.90 -18.57 63.90
N THR A 254 -37.73 -19.83 63.48
CA THR A 254 -38.44 -20.97 64.07
C THR A 254 -38.14 -21.13 65.56
N ILE A 255 -36.87 -21.02 65.96
CA ILE A 255 -36.46 -21.09 67.37
C ILE A 255 -37.07 -19.94 68.17
N LEU A 256 -37.01 -18.71 67.65
CA LEU A 256 -37.63 -17.55 68.31
C LEU A 256 -39.13 -17.76 68.50
N PHE A 257 -39.84 -18.24 67.47
CA PHE A 257 -41.26 -18.54 67.55
C PHE A 257 -41.59 -19.61 68.60
N ILE A 258 -40.83 -20.70 68.66
CA ILE A 258 -41.02 -21.75 69.69
C ILE A 258 -40.77 -21.18 71.09
N THR A 259 -39.73 -20.35 71.24
CA THR A 259 -39.39 -19.73 72.53
C THR A 259 -40.51 -18.80 72.99
N ASP A 260 -41.02 -17.95 72.11
CA ASP A 260 -42.15 -17.05 72.41
C ASP A 260 -43.42 -17.84 72.77
N CYS A 261 -43.71 -18.96 72.09
CA CYS A 261 -44.82 -19.85 72.44
C CYS A 261 -44.64 -20.62 73.76
N MET A 262 -43.41 -20.77 74.27
CA MET A 262 -43.16 -21.46 75.55
C MET A 262 -43.21 -20.52 76.77
N PHE A 263 -43.10 -19.21 76.56
CA PHE A 263 -43.12 -18.18 77.63
C PHE A 263 -44.43 -17.35 77.67
N HIS A 264 -45.47 -17.79 76.95
CA HIS A 264 -46.86 -17.32 77.04
C HIS A 264 -47.78 -18.48 77.44
#